data_AF-A0A967WNX6-F1
#
_entry.id   AF-A0A967WNX6-F1
#
_cell.length_a   1.000
_cell.length_b   1.000
_cell.length_c   1.000
_cell.angle_alpha   90.00
_cell.angle_beta   90.00
_cell.angle_gamma   90.00
#
_symmetry.space_group_name_H-M   'P 1'
#
loop_
_entity.id
_entity.type
_entity.pdbx_description
1 polymer ?
#
loop_
_entity_poly.entity_id
_entity_poly.type
_entity_poly.pdbx_seq_one_letter_code
_entity_poly.pdbx_strand_id
1 'polypeptide(L)'
;MGFRRIARMVTRKGFRAIAEVNTAIQEAVTGISVAKNFRQEAAIYDSFSQVNRQSYGINLRRGFVLSNIFPILNALAGVGTAILVYFGGLSVAGEAISLGAWYL
;
A
#
# COMPACT_ATOMS: atom_id res chain seq x y z
N MET A 1 -2.99 5.55 15.38
CA MET A 1 -1.85 4.60 15.46
C MET A 1 -1.93 3.42 14.48
N GLY A 2 -3.12 3.02 13.98
CA GLY A 2 -3.29 1.85 13.10
C GLY A 2 -2.64 1.95 11.71
N PHE A 3 -3.02 2.95 10.90
CA PHE A 3 -2.50 3.10 9.52
C PHE A 3 -0.97 3.20 9.45
N ARG A 4 -0.36 3.96 10.36
CA ARG A 4 1.11 4.09 10.43
C ARG A 4 1.81 2.74 10.67
N ARG A 5 1.24 1.88 11.53
CA ARG A 5 1.80 0.55 11.81
C ARG A 5 1.69 -0.36 10.59
N ILE A 6 0.52 -0.36 9.93
CA ILE A 6 0.27 -1.15 8.73
C ILE A 6 1.17 -0.69 7.58
N ALA A 7 1.22 0.62 7.30
CA ALA A 7 2.06 1.22 6.28
C ALA A 7 3.55 0.88 6.48
N ARG A 8 4.04 0.96 7.73
CA ARG A 8 5.42 0.60 8.07
C ARG A 8 5.69 -0.88 7.83
N MET A 9 4.74 -1.76 8.17
CA MET A 9 4.87 -3.20 7.97
C MET A 9 4.97 -3.56 6.49
N VAL A 10 4.05 -3.08 5.64
CA VAL A 10 4.05 -3.39 4.21
C VAL A 10 5.24 -2.79 3.49
N THR A 11 5.69 -1.60 3.91
CA THR A 11 6.90 -0.97 3.37
C THR A 11 8.15 -1.77 3.69
N ARG A 12 8.30 -2.25 4.94
CA ARG A 12 9.41 -3.13 5.32
C ARG A 12 9.41 -4.44 4.54
N LYS A 13 8.23 -5.04 4.32
CA LYS A 13 8.10 -6.24 3.48
C LYS A 13 8.54 -5.96 2.03
N GLY A 14 8.12 -4.83 1.46
CA GLY A 14 8.56 -4.40 0.13
C GLY A 14 10.07 -4.22 0.02
N PHE A 15 10.71 -3.57 0.98
CA PHE A 15 12.17 -3.41 0.98
C PHE A 15 12.93 -4.72 1.13
N ARG A 16 12.44 -5.66 1.93
CA ARG A 16 13.04 -7.01 2.01
C ARG A 16 12.94 -7.74 0.68
N ALA A 17 11.77 -7.68 0.03
CA ALA A 17 11.58 -8.32 -1.27
C ALA A 17 12.46 -7.73 -2.38
N ILE A 18 12.70 -6.42 -2.36
CA ILE A 18 13.67 -5.77 -3.28
C ILE A 18 15.10 -6.23 -2.97
N ALA A 19 15.46 -6.36 -1.70
CA ALA A 19 16.77 -6.86 -1.31
C ALA A 19 16.99 -8.31 -1.81
N GLU A 20 15.99 -9.18 -1.67
CA GLU A 20 16.01 -10.55 -2.20
C GLU A 20 16.21 -10.57 -3.74
N VAL A 21 15.51 -9.70 -4.47
CA VAL A 21 15.71 -9.55 -5.92
C VAL A 21 17.14 -9.11 -6.25
N ASN A 22 17.67 -8.12 -5.52
CA ASN A 22 19.04 -7.64 -5.73
C ASN A 22 20.08 -8.74 -5.45
N THR A 23 19.88 -9.54 -4.40
CA THR A 23 20.73 -10.70 -4.11
C THR A 23 20.67 -11.72 -5.25
N ALA A 24 19.48 -12.07 -5.73
CA ALA A 24 19.33 -13.00 -6.86
C ALA A 24 20.01 -12.49 -8.14
N ILE A 25 19.95 -11.18 -8.40
CA ILE A 25 20.66 -10.54 -9.53
C ILE A 25 22.17 -10.67 -9.33
N GLN A 26 22.68 -10.36 -8.13
CA GLN A 26 24.10 -10.42 -7.83
C GLN A 26 24.64 -11.85 -8.01
N GLU A 27 23.95 -12.86 -7.48
CA GLU A 27 24.30 -14.27 -7.64
C GLU A 27 24.29 -14.68 -9.13
N ALA A 28 23.26 -14.30 -9.87
CA ALA A 28 23.16 -14.60 -11.30
C ALA A 28 24.31 -13.98 -12.10
N VAL A 29 24.65 -12.71 -11.85
CA VAL A 29 25.75 -12.00 -12.53
C VAL A 29 27.10 -12.60 -12.18
N THR A 30 27.35 -12.92 -10.91
CA THR A 30 28.60 -13.55 -10.48
C THR A 30 28.75 -14.97 -11.03
N GLY A 31 27.65 -15.72 -11.17
CA GLY A 31 27.65 -17.12 -11.66
C GLY A 31 27.48 -17.30 -13.16
N ILE A 32 27.28 -16.23 -13.95
CA ILE A 32 26.82 -16.34 -15.35
C ILE A 32 27.82 -17.07 -16.27
N SER A 33 29.12 -16.91 -16.03
CA SER A 33 30.16 -17.58 -16.81
C SER A 33 30.12 -19.10 -16.60
N VAL A 34 29.93 -19.54 -15.35
CA VAL A 34 29.77 -20.96 -15.00
C VAL A 34 28.50 -21.51 -15.65
N ALA A 35 27.37 -20.80 -15.52
CA ALA A 35 26.11 -21.21 -16.11
C ALA A 35 26.21 -21.41 -17.63
N LYS A 36 26.87 -20.51 -18.36
CA LYS A 36 27.11 -20.63 -19.80
C LYS A 36 27.94 -21.86 -20.15
N ASN A 37 29.01 -22.14 -19.41
CA ASN A 37 29.86 -23.32 -19.65
C ASN A 37 29.05 -24.63 -19.53
N PHE A 38 28.06 -24.67 -18.64
CA PHE A 38 27.19 -25.83 -18.43
C PHE A 38 25.85 -25.75 -19.17
N ARG A 39 25.59 -24.68 -19.95
CA ARG A 39 24.32 -24.40 -20.63
C ARG A 39 23.10 -24.37 -19.69
N GLN A 40 23.27 -23.77 -18.51
CA GLN A 40 22.30 -23.70 -17.40
C GLN A 40 21.67 -22.31 -17.19
N GLU A 41 21.75 -21.41 -18.17
CA GLU A 41 21.24 -20.03 -18.06
C GLU A 41 19.72 -19.99 -17.78
N ALA A 42 18.96 -20.91 -18.38
CA ALA A 42 17.53 -21.04 -18.16
C ALA A 42 17.19 -21.34 -16.68
N ALA A 43 17.97 -22.22 -16.04
CA ALA A 43 17.75 -22.56 -14.63
C ALA A 43 17.98 -21.34 -13.71
N ILE A 44 19.02 -20.53 -13.99
CA ILE A 44 19.27 -19.27 -13.27
C ILE A 44 18.12 -18.28 -13.50
N TYR A 45 17.66 -18.15 -14.74
CA TYR A 45 16.55 -17.28 -15.08
C TYR A 45 15.26 -17.69 -14.37
N ASP A 46 14.95 -18.98 -14.31
CA ASP A 46 13.74 -19.49 -13.64
C ASP A 46 13.76 -19.22 -12.14
N SER A 47 14.91 -19.41 -11.49
CA SER A 47 15.13 -19.06 -10.08
C SER A 47 14.92 -17.55 -9.84
N PHE A 48 15.56 -16.69 -10.64
CA PHE A 48 15.35 -15.24 -10.56
C PHE A 48 13.89 -14.85 -10.79
N SER A 49 13.22 -15.46 -11.77
CA SER A 49 11.82 -15.20 -12.12
C SER A 49 10.87 -15.53 -10.97
N GLN A 50 11.16 -16.59 -10.20
CA GLN A 50 10.41 -16.91 -8.98
C GLN A 50 10.53 -15.81 -7.93
N VAL A 51 11.75 -15.36 -7.62
CA VAL A 51 12.01 -14.28 -6.64
C VAL A 51 11.36 -12.97 -7.10
N ASN A 52 11.46 -12.65 -8.39
CA ASN A 52 10.87 -11.45 -8.96
C ASN A 52 9.32 -11.46 -8.87
N ARG A 53 8.68 -12.59 -9.19
CA ARG A 53 7.21 -12.75 -9.06
C ARG A 53 6.74 -12.59 -7.61
N GLN A 54 7.49 -13.14 -6.64
CA GLN A 54 7.23 -12.92 -5.23
C GLN A 54 7.32 -11.43 -4.85
N SER A 55 8.40 -10.76 -5.28
CA SER A 55 8.60 -9.32 -5.02
C SER A 55 7.51 -8.46 -5.65
N TYR A 56 7.08 -8.80 -6.86
CA TYR A 56 5.96 -8.14 -7.54
C TYR A 56 4.66 -8.26 -6.72
N GLY A 57 4.29 -9.46 -6.26
CA GLY A 57 3.10 -9.66 -5.45
C GLY A 57 3.13 -8.90 -4.11
N ILE A 58 4.30 -8.83 -3.46
CA ILE A 58 4.49 -8.05 -2.23
C ILE A 58 4.32 -6.56 -2.50
N ASN A 59 4.88 -6.04 -3.59
CA ASN A 59 4.78 -4.63 -3.95
C ASN A 59 3.36 -4.24 -4.39
N LEU A 60 2.64 -5.12 -5.09
CA LEU A 60 1.21 -4.92 -5.39
C LEU A 60 0.39 -4.76 -4.11
N ARG A 61 0.55 -5.68 -3.15
CA ARG A 61 -0.16 -5.59 -1.86
C ARG A 61 0.22 -4.33 -1.09
N ARG A 62 1.50 -3.93 -1.12
CA ARG A 62 1.96 -2.67 -0.53
C ARG A 62 1.28 -1.47 -1.20
N GLY A 63 1.25 -1.41 -2.53
CA GLY A 63 0.60 -0.34 -3.30
C GLY A 63 -0.89 -0.23 -2.98
N PHE A 64 -1.59 -1.37 -2.94
CA PHE A 64 -3.01 -1.42 -2.55
C PHE A 64 -3.24 -0.87 -1.13
N VAL A 65 -2.43 -1.31 -0.16
CA VAL A 65 -2.56 -0.84 1.23
C VAL A 65 -2.29 0.66 1.36
N LEU A 66 -1.26 1.19 0.70
CA LEU A 66 -0.91 2.61 0.81
C LEU A 66 -1.90 3.52 0.08
N SER A 67 -2.37 3.10 -1.11
CA SER A 67 -3.34 3.87 -1.91
C SER A 67 -4.70 4.00 -1.23
N ASN A 68 -5.12 3.01 -0.43
CA ASN A 68 -6.42 3.02 0.26
C ASN A 68 -6.45 3.87 1.54
N ILE A 69 -5.32 4.38 2.03
CA ILE A 69 -5.29 5.16 3.28
C ILE A 69 -6.15 6.44 3.15
N PHE A 70 -5.90 7.25 2.12
CA PHE A 70 -6.63 8.51 1.94
C PHE A 70 -8.10 8.32 1.57
N PRO A 71 -8.47 7.40 0.65
CA PRO A 71 -9.88 7.07 0.40
C PRO A 71 -10.66 6.70 1.67
N ILE A 72 -10.09 5.86 2.54
CA ILE A 72 -10.75 5.48 3.80
C ILE A 72 -10.87 6.67 4.74
N LEU A 73 -9.81 7.48 4.89
CA LEU A 73 -9.86 8.68 5.73
C LEU A 73 -10.89 9.69 5.23
N ASN A 74 -10.96 9.91 3.92
CA ASN A 74 -11.92 10.82 3.31
C ASN A 74 -13.36 10.30 3.45
N ALA A 75 -13.58 8.99 3.32
CA ALA A 75 -14.89 8.39 3.54
C ALA A 75 -15.34 8.57 5.00
N LEU A 76 -14.45 8.34 5.97
CA LEU A 76 -14.75 8.57 7.39
C LEU A 76 -15.04 10.04 7.69
N ALA A 77 -14.25 10.95 7.13
CA ALA A 77 -14.50 12.38 7.25
C ALA A 77 -15.85 12.76 6.62
N GLY A 78 -16.16 12.26 5.43
CA GLY A 78 -17.44 12.49 4.76
C GLY A 78 -18.64 11.99 5.57
N VAL A 79 -18.54 10.80 6.18
CA VAL A 79 -19.58 10.29 7.10
C VAL A 79 -19.73 11.19 8.32
N GLY A 80 -18.62 11.63 8.93
CA GLY A 80 -18.66 12.56 10.05
C GLY A 80 -19.33 13.89 9.68
N THR A 81 -18.97 14.46 8.53
CA THR A 81 -19.60 15.67 8.00
C THR A 81 -21.09 15.47 7.75
N ALA A 82 -21.50 14.35 7.14
CA ALA A 82 -22.90 14.06 6.88
C ALA A 82 -23.73 13.97 8.18
N ILE A 83 -23.17 13.34 9.22
CA ILE A 83 -23.78 13.28 10.56
C ILE A 83 -23.96 14.69 11.12
N LEU A 84 -22.90 15.51 11.11
CA LEU A 84 -22.95 16.88 11.61
C LEU A 84 -24.01 17.71 10.88
N VAL A 85 -24.02 17.66 9.55
CA VAL A 85 -25.01 18.36 8.71
C VAL A 85 -26.43 17.91 9.02
N TYR A 86 -26.67 16.61 9.19
CA TYR A 86 -27.99 16.07 9.49
C TYR A 86 -28.53 16.57 10.85
N PHE A 87 -27.75 16.43 11.92
CA PHE A 87 -28.19 16.85 13.25
C PHE A 87 -28.25 18.38 13.40
N GLY A 88 -27.32 19.11 12.79
CA GLY A 88 -27.37 20.56 12.76
C GLY A 88 -28.61 21.07 12.00
N GLY A 89 -28.92 20.46 10.86
CA GLY A 89 -30.13 20.76 10.09
C GLY A 89 -31.43 20.51 10.88
N LEU A 90 -31.50 19.39 11.63
CA LEU A 90 -32.63 19.12 12.52
C LEU A 90 -32.75 20.16 13.65
N SER A 91 -31.63 20.64 14.18
CA SER A 91 -31.60 21.63 15.26
C SER A 91 -32.09 23.01 14.78
N VAL A 92 -31.75 23.38 13.55
CA VAL A 92 -32.27 24.59 12.90
C VAL A 92 -33.77 24.44 12.59
N ALA A 93 -34.19 23.28 12.07
CA ALA A 93 -35.59 23.02 11.75
C ALA A 93 -36.50 23.00 13.00
N GLY A 94 -35.97 22.58 14.15
CA GLY A 94 -36.65 22.65 15.43
C GLY A 94 -36.56 24.00 16.14
N GLU A 95 -36.07 25.05 15.47
CA GLU A 95 -35.87 26.41 16.01
C GLU A 95 -34.97 26.49 17.26
N ALA A 96 -34.21 25.43 17.57
CA ALA A 96 -33.33 25.39 18.72
C ALA A 96 -32.09 26.28 18.54
N ILE A 97 -31.63 26.45 17.29
CA ILE A 97 -30.54 27.33 16.90
C ILE A 97 -30.86 28.02 15.56
N SER A 98 -30.31 29.22 15.33
CA SER A 98 -30.47 29.90 14.04
C SER A 98 -29.55 29.30 12.98
N LEU A 99 -29.91 29.44 11.70
CA LEU A 99 -29.06 29.00 10.59
C LEU A 99 -27.69 29.70 10.60
N GLY A 100 -27.67 31.00 10.95
CA GLY A 100 -26.44 31.77 11.09
C GLY A 100 -25.53 31.21 12.17
N ALA A 101 -26.06 30.84 13.33
CA ALA A 101 -25.27 30.25 14.42
C ALA A 101 -24.76 28.83 14.09
N TRP A 102 -25.39 28.11 13.17
CA TRP A 102 -24.97 26.78 12.73
C TRP A 102 -23.90 26.80 11.64
N TYR A 103 -24.04 27.70 10.66
CA TYR A 103 -23.23 27.69 9.43
C TYR A 103 -22.10 28.73 9.38
N LEU A 104 -22.21 29.83 10.13
CA LEU A 104 -21.22 30.91 10.19
C LEU A 104 -20.38 30.82 11.47
#